data_AF-A0A844FA57-F1
#
_entry.id   AF-A0A844FA57-F1
#
_cell.length_a   1.000
_cell.length_b   1.000
_cell.length_c   1.000
_cell.angle_alpha   90.00
_cell.angle_beta   90.00
_cell.angle_gamma   90.00
#
_symmetry.space_group_name_H-M   'P 1'
#
loop_
_entity.id
_entity.type
_entity.pdbx_description
1 polymer ?
#
loop_
_entity_poly.entity_id
_entity_poly.type
_entity_poly.pdbx_seq_one_letter_code
_entity_poly.pdbx_strand_id
1 'polypeptide(L)'
;MGNVLMQNNSLKGVNKTDNIKARHRHRLMPHKVYGKEAAICCFFSFRKKGEHMKYSDICTIDSQGRIVIPAKLRKLLKLENGNPLEVELSNQEIRIRKCREPHQDTIKLQSILSILYSSIKHGAFICTDQYVIAATGIYLPEGTSLPENLEPYIASGNEVVLDISQPLYMLSHHREPVAALYPIHNGKALPLTLAVLSKTPLTEMEMGCARLVAKTLEKEFC
;
A
#
# COMPACT_ATOMS: atom_id res chain seq x y z
N MET A 1 -33.66 19.06 -56.07
CA MET A 1 -33.20 18.10 -55.04
C MET A 1 -34.28 18.05 -53.97
N GLY A 2 -34.87 16.87 -53.80
CA GLY A 2 -36.27 16.69 -53.42
C GLY A 2 -36.60 16.81 -51.93
N ASN A 3 -37.73 17.47 -51.67
CA ASN A 3 -38.55 17.30 -50.47
C ASN A 3 -39.59 16.20 -50.74
N VAL A 4 -39.78 15.28 -49.80
CA VAL A 4 -40.98 14.44 -49.69
C VAL A 4 -41.53 14.60 -48.28
N LEU A 5 -42.79 15.00 -48.21
CA LEU A 5 -43.63 15.07 -47.01
C LEU A 5 -44.77 14.06 -47.17
N MET A 6 -45.47 13.77 -46.06
CA MET A 6 -46.75 13.05 -45.91
C MET A 6 -46.65 11.54 -45.67
N GLN A 7 -47.46 10.85 -44.86
CA GLN A 7 -48.41 11.17 -43.76
C GLN A 7 -48.88 9.82 -43.15
N ASN A 8 -49.31 9.90 -41.88
CA ASN A 8 -50.09 8.99 -41.01
C ASN A 8 -51.03 7.90 -41.59
N ASN A 9 -51.18 6.78 -40.83
CA ASN A 9 -52.45 6.19 -40.29
C ASN A 9 -52.16 4.77 -39.73
N SER A 10 -52.40 4.43 -38.45
CA SER A 10 -53.65 4.21 -37.67
C SER A 10 -54.18 2.76 -37.70
N LEU A 11 -54.56 2.25 -36.51
CA LEU A 11 -55.51 1.17 -36.15
C LEU A 11 -54.98 -0.13 -35.47
N LYS A 12 -55.17 -0.15 -34.14
CA LYS A 12 -55.93 -1.11 -33.30
C LYS A 12 -55.77 -2.65 -33.49
N GLY A 13 -55.43 -3.33 -32.39
CA GLY A 13 -56.44 -4.13 -31.66
C GLY A 13 -56.28 -5.67 -31.53
N VAL A 14 -56.11 -6.11 -30.27
CA VAL A 14 -56.82 -7.21 -29.56
C VAL A 14 -56.38 -8.70 -29.69
N ASN A 15 -56.13 -9.26 -28.50
CA ASN A 15 -56.01 -10.63 -27.99
C ASN A 15 -56.93 -11.74 -28.58
N LYS A 16 -56.46 -13.01 -28.60
CA LYS A 16 -56.85 -14.10 -27.65
C LYS A 16 -56.35 -15.51 -28.06
N THR A 17 -55.76 -16.17 -27.06
CA THR A 17 -55.85 -17.57 -26.56
C THR A 17 -56.19 -18.79 -27.44
N ASP A 18 -55.64 -19.93 -26.94
CA ASP A 18 -56.08 -21.34 -27.00
C ASP A 18 -55.39 -22.25 -28.05
N ASN A 19 -54.44 -23.15 -27.71
CA ASN A 19 -54.43 -24.40 -26.91
C ASN A 19 -54.65 -25.67 -27.78
N ILE A 20 -53.97 -26.77 -27.40
CA ILE A 20 -54.29 -28.21 -27.59
C ILE A 20 -53.43 -29.09 -28.56
N LYS A 21 -52.73 -30.05 -27.93
CA LYS A 21 -52.36 -31.47 -28.26
C LYS A 21 -51.17 -31.87 -29.17
N ALA A 22 -50.14 -32.37 -28.48
CA ALA A 22 -49.56 -33.73 -28.48
C ALA A 22 -49.23 -34.46 -29.80
N ARG A 23 -47.94 -34.85 -29.96
CA ARG A 23 -47.50 -36.15 -30.52
C ARG A 23 -46.04 -36.47 -30.18
N HIS A 24 -45.83 -37.67 -29.63
CA HIS A 24 -44.54 -38.29 -29.33
C HIS A 24 -43.67 -38.50 -30.57
N ARG A 25 -42.34 -38.25 -30.45
CA ARG A 25 -41.30 -39.15 -30.99
C ARG A 25 -40.07 -39.12 -30.07
N HIS A 26 -39.66 -40.31 -29.64
CA HIS A 26 -38.40 -40.59 -28.96
C HIS A 26 -37.21 -40.09 -29.78
N ARG A 27 -36.32 -39.33 -29.15
CA ARG A 27 -34.92 -39.24 -29.53
C ARG A 27 -34.09 -39.25 -28.25
N LEU A 28 -33.36 -40.34 -28.04
CA LEU A 28 -32.38 -40.50 -26.97
C LEU A 28 -31.32 -39.40 -27.10
N MET A 29 -31.14 -38.65 -26.01
CA MET A 29 -30.06 -37.67 -25.82
C MET A 29 -28.83 -38.38 -25.25
N PRO A 30 -27.61 -38.05 -25.68
CA PRO A 30 -26.41 -38.44 -24.94
C PRO A 30 -26.31 -37.64 -23.64
N HIS A 31 -25.77 -38.29 -22.60
CA HIS A 31 -25.60 -37.78 -21.24
C HIS A 31 -25.00 -36.37 -21.18
N LYS A 32 -25.82 -35.42 -20.70
CA LYS A 32 -25.40 -34.10 -20.25
C LYS A 32 -25.29 -34.16 -18.72
N VAL A 33 -24.06 -34.22 -18.20
CA VAL A 33 -23.79 -34.11 -16.77
C VAL A 33 -24.06 -32.66 -16.36
N TYR A 34 -25.14 -32.42 -15.62
CA TYR A 34 -25.48 -31.14 -15.04
C TYR A 34 -25.12 -31.12 -13.55
N GLY A 35 -24.40 -30.07 -13.15
CA GLY A 35 -24.73 -29.30 -11.96
C GLY A 35 -24.03 -29.67 -10.66
N LYS A 36 -23.23 -28.73 -10.15
CA LYS A 36 -23.57 -27.99 -8.93
C LYS A 36 -22.64 -26.78 -8.78
N GLU A 37 -23.23 -25.60 -8.91
CA GLU A 37 -22.71 -24.37 -8.31
C GLU A 37 -22.48 -24.64 -6.82
N ALA A 38 -21.24 -24.46 -6.35
CA ALA A 38 -20.97 -24.34 -4.92
C ALA A 38 -20.92 -22.85 -4.61
N ALA A 39 -22.10 -22.33 -4.31
CA ALA A 39 -22.26 -21.09 -3.56
C ALA A 39 -21.53 -21.21 -2.21
N ILE A 40 -20.78 -20.16 -1.89
CA ILE A 40 -20.64 -19.54 -0.55
C ILE A 40 -20.48 -20.52 0.61
N CYS A 41 -19.25 -20.62 1.13
CA CYS A 41 -19.03 -20.92 2.54
C CYS A 41 -18.32 -19.73 3.20
N CYS A 42 -19.07 -18.64 3.41
CA CYS A 42 -18.69 -17.65 4.41
C CYS A 42 -19.03 -18.24 5.78
N PHE A 43 -18.03 -18.79 6.48
CA PHE A 43 -18.17 -19.08 7.90
C PHE A 43 -18.23 -17.75 8.66
N PHE A 44 -19.40 -17.42 9.20
CA PHE A 44 -19.58 -16.25 10.06
C PHE A 44 -19.24 -16.64 11.51
N SER A 45 -18.14 -16.11 12.03
CA SER A 45 -17.92 -16.04 13.47
C SER A 45 -18.16 -14.60 13.92
N PHE A 46 -19.30 -14.35 14.55
CA PHE A 46 -19.57 -13.10 15.26
C PHE A 46 -19.10 -13.27 16.71
N ARG A 47 -18.06 -12.54 17.10
CA ARG A 47 -17.65 -12.42 18.51
C ARG A 47 -17.60 -10.95 18.96
N LYS A 48 -17.87 -10.78 20.25
CA LYS A 48 -18.19 -9.57 21.04
C LYS A 48 -17.28 -8.35 20.81
N LYS A 49 -17.88 -7.17 21.07
CA LYS A 49 -17.21 -5.86 21.21
C LYS A 49 -15.97 -5.95 22.12
N GLY A 50 -14.81 -5.56 21.59
CA GLY A 50 -13.57 -5.36 22.36
C GLY A 50 -12.27 -5.77 21.65
N GLU A 51 -12.32 -6.54 20.57
CA GLU A 51 -11.12 -7.04 19.88
C GLU A 51 -10.90 -6.33 18.52
N HIS A 52 -9.63 -6.11 18.16
CA HIS A 52 -9.23 -5.71 16.81
C HIS A 52 -9.88 -6.66 15.79
N MET A 53 -10.69 -6.13 14.87
CA MET A 53 -11.36 -6.90 13.82
C MET A 53 -10.33 -7.62 12.94
N LYS A 54 -10.14 -8.93 13.16
CA LYS A 54 -9.42 -9.79 12.23
C LYS A 54 -10.38 -10.20 11.11
N TYR A 55 -10.27 -9.52 9.97
CA TYR A 55 -10.95 -9.92 8.74
C TYR A 55 -10.08 -10.93 8.00
N SER A 56 -10.63 -12.11 7.69
CA SER A 56 -9.99 -13.12 6.85
C SER A 56 -10.94 -13.58 5.76
N ASP A 57 -10.43 -13.77 4.55
CA ASP A 57 -11.17 -14.27 3.40
C ASP A 57 -10.22 -15.13 2.56
N ILE A 58 -10.76 -16.08 1.78
CA ILE A 58 -9.96 -16.94 0.90
C ILE A 58 -10.16 -16.43 -0.53
N CYS A 59 -9.06 -16.06 -1.18
CA CYS A 59 -9.05 -15.60 -2.56
C CYS A 59 -8.17 -16.52 -3.41
N THR A 60 -8.54 -16.71 -4.68
CA THR A 60 -7.75 -17.46 -5.66
C THR A 60 -7.01 -16.50 -6.58
N ILE A 61 -5.85 -16.92 -7.06
CA ILE A 61 -5.14 -16.24 -8.15
C ILE A 61 -5.70 -16.72 -9.49
N ASP A 62 -5.94 -15.80 -10.42
CA ASP A 62 -6.37 -16.16 -11.77
C ASP A 62 -5.19 -16.50 -12.70
N SER A 63 -5.49 -16.87 -13.94
CA SER A 63 -4.47 -17.23 -14.94
C SER A 63 -3.54 -16.09 -15.33
N GLN A 64 -3.89 -14.84 -15.01
CA GLN A 64 -3.08 -13.65 -15.25
C GLN A 64 -2.30 -13.21 -14.00
N GLY A 65 -2.38 -13.96 -12.90
CA GLY A 65 -1.70 -13.63 -11.66
C GLY A 65 -2.44 -12.61 -10.79
N ARG A 66 -3.70 -12.29 -11.09
CA ARG A 66 -4.47 -11.28 -10.36
C ARG A 66 -5.18 -11.89 -9.16
N ILE A 67 -5.24 -11.13 -8.07
CA ILE A 67 -6.02 -11.44 -6.88
C ILE A 67 -7.11 -10.37 -6.74
N VAL A 68 -8.37 -10.80 -6.59
CA VAL A 68 -9.48 -9.88 -6.40
C VAL A 68 -9.59 -9.50 -4.93
N ILE A 69 -9.48 -8.20 -4.60
CA ILE A 69 -9.70 -7.72 -3.23
C ILE A 69 -11.21 -7.71 -2.93
N PRO A 70 -11.68 -8.49 -1.93
CA PRO A 70 -13.10 -8.54 -1.55
C PRO A 70 -13.70 -7.15 -1.30
N ALA A 71 -14.95 -6.96 -1.71
CA ALA A 71 -15.63 -5.65 -1.61
C ALA A 71 -15.66 -5.10 -0.18
N LYS A 72 -15.71 -5.97 0.83
CA LYS A 72 -15.70 -5.58 2.24
C LYS A 72 -14.34 -5.03 2.69
N LEU A 73 -13.23 -5.63 2.25
CA LEU A 73 -11.88 -5.08 2.46
C LEU A 73 -11.71 -3.75 1.73
N ARG A 74 -12.19 -3.63 0.50
CA ARG A 74 -12.16 -2.37 -0.25
C ARG A 74 -12.89 -1.25 0.51
N LYS A 75 -14.06 -1.52 1.08
CA LYS A 75 -14.80 -0.55 1.91
C LYS A 75 -14.05 -0.19 3.19
N LEU A 76 -13.50 -1.19 3.89
CA LEU A 76 -12.77 -0.99 5.15
C LEU A 76 -11.52 -0.13 4.95
N LEU A 77 -10.77 -0.41 3.89
CA LEU A 77 -9.52 0.28 3.53
C LEU A 77 -9.72 1.51 2.64
N LYS A 78 -10.97 1.85 2.29
CA LYS A 78 -11.33 2.96 1.38
C LYS A 78 -10.55 2.90 0.06
N LEU A 79 -10.57 1.72 -0.57
CA LEU A 79 -9.95 1.47 -1.87
C LEU A 79 -10.97 1.66 -2.99
N GLU A 80 -10.64 2.53 -3.93
CA GLU A 80 -11.42 2.78 -5.14
C GLU A 80 -10.72 2.20 -6.37
N ASN A 81 -11.48 2.00 -7.45
CA ASN A 81 -10.90 1.52 -8.70
C ASN A 81 -9.85 2.52 -9.21
N GLY A 82 -8.68 2.00 -9.62
CA GLY A 82 -7.57 2.83 -10.06
C GLY A 82 -6.71 3.41 -8.93
N ASN A 83 -7.05 3.18 -7.65
CA ASN A 83 -6.13 3.52 -6.56
C ASN A 83 -4.81 2.74 -6.71
N PRO A 84 -3.66 3.41 -6.70
CA PRO A 84 -2.38 2.72 -6.66
C PRO A 84 -2.25 1.96 -5.34
N LEU A 85 -1.87 0.69 -5.46
CA LEU A 85 -1.59 -0.19 -4.34
C LEU A 85 -0.13 -0.62 -4.41
N GLU A 86 0.49 -0.65 -3.24
CA GLU A 86 1.82 -1.17 -3.07
C GLU A 86 1.73 -2.63 -2.62
N VAL A 87 2.61 -3.47 -3.16
CA VAL A 87 2.70 -4.90 -2.85
C VAL A 87 4.11 -5.20 -2.37
N GLU A 88 4.23 -5.70 -1.14
CA GLU A 88 5.48 -6.03 -0.47
C GLU A 88 5.51 -7.51 -0.10
N LEU A 89 6.66 -8.17 -0.27
CA LEU A 89 6.90 -9.50 0.26
C LEU A 89 7.55 -9.40 1.64
N SER A 90 6.85 -9.89 2.68
CA SER A 90 7.37 -9.95 4.04
C SER A 90 7.39 -11.41 4.49
N ASN A 91 8.59 -12.00 4.60
CA ASN A 91 8.78 -13.42 4.86
C ASN A 91 8.10 -14.30 3.78
N GLN A 92 6.98 -14.93 4.13
CA GLN A 92 6.13 -15.73 3.22
C GLN A 92 4.73 -15.12 3.06
N GLU A 93 4.55 -13.86 3.44
CA GLU A 93 3.29 -13.14 3.35
C GLU A 93 3.38 -12.02 2.32
N ILE A 94 2.29 -11.82 1.57
CA ILE A 94 2.11 -10.66 0.69
C ILE A 94 1.36 -9.59 1.47
N ARG A 95 1.98 -8.43 1.65
CA ARG A 95 1.35 -7.25 2.25
C ARG A 95 0.93 -6.28 1.16
N ILE A 96 -0.31 -5.83 1.21
CA ILE A 96 -0.87 -4.86 0.27
C ILE A 96 -1.27 -3.61 1.04
N ARG A 97 -0.79 -2.44 0.62
CA ARG A 97 -1.11 -1.15 1.25
C ARG A 97 -1.52 -0.09 0.22
N LYS A 98 -2.31 0.90 0.66
CA LYS A 98 -2.70 2.04 -0.17
C LYS A 98 -1.50 2.95 -0.36
N CYS A 99 -1.14 3.26 -1.61
CA CYS A 99 -0.12 4.27 -1.86
C CYS A 99 -0.66 5.63 -1.38
N ARG A 100 0.12 6.32 -0.54
CA ARG A 100 -0.17 7.71 -0.17
C ARG A 100 0.34 8.60 -1.30
N GLU A 101 -0.44 9.60 -1.69
CA GLU A 101 0.09 10.65 -2.56
C GLU A 101 1.13 11.44 -1.75
N PRO A 102 2.39 11.53 -2.22
CA PRO A 102 3.41 12.29 -1.53
C PRO A 102 2.93 13.74 -1.44
N HIS A 103 2.92 14.30 -0.22
CA HIS A 103 2.67 15.73 -0.05
C HIS A 103 3.77 16.53 -0.80
N GLN A 104 3.48 17.76 -1.22
CA GLN A 104 4.49 18.60 -1.90
C GLN A 104 5.78 18.73 -1.07
N ASP A 105 5.65 18.72 0.24
CA ASP A 105 6.78 18.68 1.18
C ASP A 105 7.61 17.41 1.00
N THR A 106 6.98 16.23 0.86
CA THR A 106 7.65 14.96 0.60
C THR A 106 8.49 14.96 -0.69
N ILE A 107 8.06 15.65 -1.75
CA ILE A 107 8.81 15.75 -3.01
C ILE A 107 10.12 16.51 -2.83
N LYS A 108 10.10 17.61 -2.07
CA LYS A 108 11.31 18.39 -1.75
C LYS A 108 12.27 17.58 -0.89
N LEU A 109 11.75 16.87 0.12
CA LEU A 109 12.55 15.98 0.98
C LEU A 109 13.25 14.90 0.16
N GLN A 110 12.53 14.27 -0.76
CA GLN A 110 13.09 13.27 -1.65
C GLN A 110 14.23 13.81 -2.52
N SER A 111 14.10 15.06 -2.99
CA SER A 111 15.16 15.72 -3.76
C SER A 111 16.42 15.94 -2.92
N ILE A 112 16.28 16.46 -1.69
CA ILE A 112 17.40 16.65 -0.77
C ILE A 112 18.05 15.31 -0.40
N LEU A 113 17.25 14.30 -0.07
CA LEU A 113 17.74 12.95 0.23
C LEU A 113 18.48 12.34 -0.96
N SER A 114 18.01 12.53 -2.20
CA SER A 114 18.69 12.03 -3.40
C SER A 114 20.10 12.61 -3.58
N ILE A 115 20.31 13.87 -3.16
CA ILE A 115 21.63 14.51 -3.14
C ILE A 115 22.52 13.82 -2.11
N LEU A 116 22.01 13.60 -0.88
CA LEU A 116 22.74 12.88 0.15
C LEU A 116 23.17 11.49 -0.34
N TYR A 117 22.23 10.71 -0.87
CA TYR A 117 22.52 9.38 -1.42
C TYR A 117 23.57 9.43 -2.54
N SER A 118 23.53 10.46 -3.39
CA SER A 118 24.51 10.63 -4.46
C SER A 118 25.92 10.87 -3.93
N SER A 119 26.07 11.51 -2.77
CA SER A 119 27.35 11.79 -2.12
C SER A 119 27.88 10.63 -1.29
N ILE A 120 27.05 9.99 -0.46
CA ILE A 120 27.52 8.99 0.52
C ILE A 120 27.25 7.53 0.11
N LYS A 121 26.35 7.29 -0.86
CA LYS A 121 25.95 5.95 -1.34
C LYS A 121 25.39 5.00 -0.27
N HIS A 122 24.96 5.54 0.87
CA HIS A 122 24.27 4.85 1.94
C HIS A 122 22.78 5.17 1.90
N GLY A 123 21.95 4.17 2.21
CA GLY A 123 20.51 4.37 2.36
C GLY A 123 20.20 5.38 3.46
N ALA A 124 19.19 6.22 3.27
CA ALA A 124 18.79 7.17 4.30
C ALA A 124 17.29 7.39 4.29
N PHE A 125 16.73 7.72 5.45
CA PHE A 125 15.31 8.04 5.58
C PHE A 125 15.06 9.09 6.65
N ILE A 126 13.96 9.83 6.49
CA ILE A 126 13.45 10.78 7.46
C ILE A 126 12.25 10.12 8.14
N CYS A 127 12.19 10.22 9.46
CA CYS A 127 11.12 9.64 10.27
C CYS A 127 10.71 10.57 11.40
N THR A 128 9.49 10.35 11.89
CA THR A 128 9.09 10.73 13.25
C THR A 128 9.49 9.63 14.24
N ASP A 129 9.12 9.79 15.50
CA ASP A 129 9.15 8.71 16.49
C ASP A 129 8.30 7.49 16.12
N GLN A 130 7.31 7.62 15.23
CA GLN A 130 6.35 6.57 14.91
C GLN A 130 6.46 6.02 13.49
N TYR A 131 6.74 6.86 12.50
CA TYR A 131 6.70 6.44 11.10
C TYR A 131 7.68 7.16 10.18
N VAL A 132 8.01 6.51 9.06
CA VAL A 132 8.85 7.07 7.99
C VAL A 132 8.07 8.10 7.17
N ILE A 133 8.71 9.22 6.84
CA ILE A 133 8.18 10.28 5.99
C ILE A 133 8.74 10.16 4.57
N ALA A 134 10.05 9.96 4.42
CA ALA A 134 10.72 9.88 3.13
C ALA A 134 11.96 9.00 3.23
N ALA A 135 12.38 8.38 2.12
CA ALA A 135 13.55 7.51 2.07
C ALA A 135 14.23 7.52 0.70
N THR A 136 15.53 7.27 0.68
CA THR A 136 16.40 7.20 -0.50
C THR A 136 17.41 6.06 -0.37
N GLY A 137 17.84 5.49 -1.49
CA GLY A 137 18.80 4.37 -1.53
C GLY A 137 18.23 3.04 -0.99
N ILE A 138 17.04 3.06 -0.40
CA ILE A 138 16.31 1.93 0.14
C ILE A 138 14.83 2.09 -0.16
N TYR A 139 14.12 0.97 -0.19
CA TYR A 139 12.68 0.96 -0.31
C TYR A 139 12.03 1.02 1.08
N LEU A 140 11.73 2.23 1.54
CA LEU A 140 10.96 2.49 2.77
C LEU A 140 9.83 3.48 2.48
N PRO A 141 8.60 2.98 2.30
CA PRO A 141 7.46 3.82 1.96
C PRO A 141 7.02 4.74 3.09
N GLU A 142 6.43 5.87 2.73
CA GLU A 142 5.85 6.82 3.68
C GLU A 142 4.76 6.15 4.54
N GLY A 143 4.83 6.36 5.85
CA GLY A 143 3.94 5.75 6.84
C GLY A 143 4.38 4.37 7.32
N THR A 144 5.54 3.87 6.90
CA THR A 144 6.12 2.63 7.48
C THR A 144 6.36 2.84 8.97
N SER A 145 5.80 1.98 9.82
CA SER A 145 5.97 2.04 11.28
C SER A 145 7.42 1.78 11.67
N LEU A 146 7.91 2.53 12.65
CA LEU A 146 9.22 2.26 13.24
C LEU A 146 9.15 1.11 14.26
N PRO A 147 10.26 0.38 14.45
CA PRO A 147 10.38 -0.60 15.52
C PRO A 147 10.58 0.10 16.87
N GLU A 148 10.01 -0.47 17.94
CA GLU A 148 10.00 0.11 19.30
C GLU A 148 11.40 0.41 19.85
N ASN A 149 12.42 -0.29 19.37
CA ASN A 149 13.81 -0.12 19.79
C ASN A 149 14.49 1.15 19.22
N LEU A 150 13.95 1.78 18.17
CA LEU A 150 14.46 3.04 17.61
C LEU A 150 13.85 4.27 18.28
N GLU A 151 12.64 4.15 18.81
CA GLU A 151 11.91 5.23 19.49
C GLU A 151 12.71 5.98 20.57
N PRO A 152 13.42 5.31 21.51
CA PRO A 152 14.13 6.03 22.57
C PRO A 152 15.26 6.92 22.03
N TYR A 153 15.91 6.52 20.93
CA TYR A 153 16.97 7.30 20.31
C TYR A 153 16.40 8.55 19.62
N ILE A 154 15.27 8.41 18.94
CA ILE A 154 14.59 9.51 18.25
C ILE A 154 13.99 10.49 19.27
N ALA A 155 13.35 9.97 20.32
CA ALA A 155 12.79 10.76 21.40
C ALA A 155 13.85 11.54 22.19
N SER A 156 15.10 11.04 22.24
CA SER A 156 16.20 11.77 22.87
C SER A 156 16.51 13.10 22.20
N GLY A 157 16.18 13.25 20.91
CA GLY A 157 16.46 14.46 20.12
C GLY A 157 17.96 14.75 19.92
N ASN A 158 18.84 13.80 20.24
CA ASN A 158 20.29 13.96 20.12
C ASN A 158 20.82 13.23 18.89
N GLU A 159 21.97 13.70 18.40
CA GLU A 159 22.72 12.95 17.40
C GLU A 159 23.29 11.67 18.03
N VAL A 160 23.09 10.55 17.36
CA VAL A 160 23.55 9.23 17.82
C VAL A 160 24.23 8.51 16.67
N VAL A 161 25.48 8.11 16.88
CA VAL A 161 26.18 7.15 16.01
C VAL A 161 26.09 5.79 16.69
N LEU A 162 25.52 4.82 15.99
CA LEU A 162 25.29 3.48 16.52
C LEU A 162 26.49 2.59 16.22
N ASP A 163 26.84 1.74 17.19
CA ASP A 163 27.90 0.76 17.02
C ASP A 163 27.40 -0.42 16.15
N ILE A 164 28.23 -0.83 15.20
CA ILE A 164 27.98 -1.95 14.30
C ILE A 164 28.05 -3.28 15.05
N SER A 165 28.70 -3.31 16.23
CA SER A 165 28.73 -4.50 17.09
C SER A 165 27.34 -4.90 17.60
N GLN A 166 26.40 -3.95 17.68
CA GLN A 166 25.00 -4.16 18.06
C GLN A 166 24.06 -3.54 17.01
N PRO A 167 23.94 -4.18 15.84
CA PRO A 167 23.27 -3.59 14.69
C PRO A 167 21.76 -3.45 14.95
N LEU A 168 21.27 -2.22 14.75
CA LEU A 168 19.86 -1.88 14.89
C LEU A 168 19.19 -1.85 13.52
N TYR A 169 18.33 -2.82 13.22
CA TYR A 169 17.67 -2.89 11.91
C TYR A 169 16.31 -2.17 11.92
N MET A 170 16.03 -1.42 10.85
CA MET A 170 14.76 -0.72 10.68
C MET A 170 13.60 -1.72 10.44
N LEU A 171 13.76 -2.68 9.53
CA LEU A 171 12.83 -3.83 9.36
C LEU A 171 13.64 -5.12 9.30
N SER A 172 13.00 -6.23 9.68
CA SER A 172 13.60 -7.57 9.72
C SER A 172 14.14 -8.08 8.37
N HIS A 173 13.72 -7.48 7.25
CA HIS A 173 14.13 -7.87 5.90
C HIS A 173 15.15 -6.92 5.25
N HIS A 174 15.50 -5.80 5.90
CA HIS A 174 16.57 -4.93 5.41
C HIS A 174 17.94 -5.46 5.82
N ARG A 175 18.92 -5.30 4.92
CA ARG A 175 20.28 -5.82 5.11
C ARG A 175 21.25 -4.83 5.74
N GLU A 176 20.92 -3.54 5.71
CA GLU A 176 21.72 -2.50 6.38
C GLU A 176 21.12 -2.12 7.74
N PRO A 177 21.92 -2.09 8.81
CA PRO A 177 21.50 -1.51 10.08
C PRO A 177 21.54 0.02 10.03
N VAL A 178 20.82 0.65 10.96
CA VAL A 178 20.92 2.08 11.24
C VAL A 178 22.31 2.35 11.81
N ALA A 179 23.07 3.18 11.11
CA ALA A 179 24.44 3.55 11.48
C ALA A 179 24.47 4.88 12.26
N ALA A 180 23.59 5.83 11.91
CA ALA A 180 23.51 7.10 12.61
C ALA A 180 22.12 7.72 12.52
N LEU A 181 21.80 8.53 13.54
CA LEU A 181 20.58 9.31 13.68
C LEU A 181 20.96 10.77 13.89
N TYR A 182 20.41 11.66 13.07
CA TYR A 182 20.62 13.10 13.13
C TYR A 182 19.27 13.80 13.37
N PRO A 183 19.09 14.48 14.51
CA PRO A 183 17.84 15.17 14.82
C PRO A 183 17.62 16.36 13.86
N ILE A 184 16.37 16.56 13.47
CA ILE A 184 15.92 17.70 12.67
C ILE A 184 15.00 18.55 13.55
N HIS A 185 15.55 19.63 14.10
CA HIS A 185 14.80 20.57 14.92
C HIS A 185 13.98 21.51 14.03
N ASN A 186 12.65 21.40 14.05
CA ASN A 186 11.77 22.22 13.20
C ASN A 186 10.82 23.14 13.98
N GLY A 187 11.06 23.36 15.28
CA GLY A 187 10.18 24.17 16.13
C GLY A 187 8.77 23.60 16.35
N LYS A 188 8.42 22.45 15.74
CA LYS A 188 7.17 21.72 15.97
C LYS A 188 7.34 20.74 17.14
N ALA A 189 6.23 20.32 17.73
CA ALA A 189 6.22 19.45 18.91
C ALA A 189 6.65 18.00 18.64
N LEU A 190 6.72 17.57 17.37
CA LEU A 190 7.06 16.19 17.00
C LEU A 190 8.54 16.07 16.64
N PRO A 191 9.29 15.12 17.23
CA PRO A 191 10.70 14.91 16.90
C PRO A 191 10.81 14.34 15.47
N LEU A 192 11.58 15.03 14.62
CA LEU A 192 12.00 14.49 13.32
C LEU A 192 13.47 14.07 13.37
N THR A 193 13.81 13.02 12.65
CA THR A 193 15.17 12.50 12.58
C THR A 193 15.49 12.00 11.18
N LEU A 194 16.70 12.34 10.71
CA LEU A 194 17.34 11.73 9.55
C LEU A 194 18.15 10.52 10.03
N ALA A 195 17.80 9.34 9.55
CA ALA A 195 18.52 8.09 9.80
C ALA A 195 19.35 7.71 8.56
N VAL A 196 20.59 7.29 8.78
CA VAL A 196 21.50 6.76 7.75
C VAL A 196 21.74 5.28 8.02
N LEU A 197 21.59 4.46 7.00
CA LEU A 197 21.80 3.01 7.02
C LEU A 197 23.15 2.66 6.41
N SER A 198 23.97 1.88 7.11
CA SER A 198 25.26 1.44 6.57
C SER A 198 25.73 0.11 7.14
N LYS A 199 26.44 -0.68 6.34
CA LYS A 199 27.10 -1.94 6.78
C LYS A 199 28.48 -1.70 7.39
N THR A 200 29.05 -0.53 7.15
CA THR A 200 30.40 -0.15 7.56
C THR A 200 30.34 1.12 8.41
N PRO A 201 31.36 1.39 9.23
CA PRO A 201 31.40 2.63 9.99
C PRO A 201 31.35 3.82 9.03
N LEU A 202 30.52 4.81 9.35
CA LEU A 202 30.48 6.05 8.59
C LEU A 202 31.79 6.80 8.82
N THR A 203 32.36 7.32 7.74
CA THR A 203 33.51 8.22 7.77
C THR A 203 33.09 9.60 8.26
N GLU A 204 34.04 10.39 8.78
CA GLU A 204 33.82 11.78 9.19
C GLU A 204 33.19 12.62 8.06
N MET A 205 33.56 12.37 6.81
CA MET A 205 33.00 13.08 5.66
C MET A 205 31.52 12.71 5.44
N GLU A 206 31.18 11.42 5.52
CA GLU A 206 29.79 10.96 5.36
C GLU A 206 28.90 11.47 6.50
N MET A 207 29.42 11.43 7.73
CA MET A 207 28.72 11.99 8.90
C MET A 207 28.54 13.50 8.76
N GLY A 208 29.56 14.22 8.29
CA GLY A 208 29.49 15.65 7.98
C GLY A 208 28.42 15.98 6.93
N CYS A 209 28.33 15.19 5.85
CA CYS A 209 27.29 15.33 4.83
C CYS A 209 25.89 15.10 5.40
N ALA A 210 25.69 14.03 6.18
CA ALA A 210 24.41 13.71 6.79
C ALA A 210 23.96 14.80 7.78
N ARG A 211 24.88 15.27 8.62
CA ARG A 211 24.65 16.37 9.57
C ARG A 211 24.26 17.67 8.87
N LEU A 212 24.97 18.03 7.79
CA LEU A 212 24.64 19.21 6.99
C LEU A 212 23.24 19.10 6.39
N VAL A 213 22.87 17.93 5.86
CA VAL A 213 21.53 17.70 5.32
C VAL A 213 20.46 17.81 6.41
N ALA A 214 20.67 17.20 7.58
CA ALA A 214 19.75 17.35 8.71
C ALA A 214 19.54 18.83 9.08
N LYS A 215 20.62 19.62 9.13
CA LYS A 215 20.56 21.07 9.38
C LYS A 215 19.89 21.88 8.27
N THR A 216 20.07 21.51 7.01
CA THR A 216 19.33 22.14 5.90
C THR A 216 17.84 21.87 6.01
N LEU A 217 17.46 20.64 6.39
CA LEU A 217 16.07 20.26 6.57
C LEU A 217 15.40 21.06 7.71
N GLU A 218 16.12 21.41 8.78
CA GLU A 218 15.59 22.28 9.85
C GLU A 218 14.99 23.58 9.30
N LYS A 219 15.62 24.18 8.29
CA LYS A 219 15.16 25.44 7.67
C LYS A 219 13.99 25.25 6.71
N GLU A 220 13.84 24.08 6.11
CA GLU A 220 12.75 23.79 5.18
C GLU A 220 11.44 23.42 5.90
N PHE A 221 11.53 22.97 7.17
CA PHE A 221 10.36 22.61 7.98
C PHE A 221 9.87 23.71 8.94
N CYS A 222 10.58 24.86 9.00
CA CYS A 222 10.21 26.05 9.76
C CYS A 222 9.23 26.96 8.99
#